data_AF-A0A166BBP0-F1
#
_entry.id   AF-A0A166BBP0-F1
#
_cell.length_a   1.000
_cell.length_b   1.000
_cell.length_c   1.000
_cell.angle_alpha   90.00
_cell.angle_beta   90.00
_cell.angle_gamma   90.00
#
_symmetry.space_group_name_H-M   'P 1'
#
loop_
_entity.id
_entity.type
_entity.pdbx_description
1 polymer ?
#
loop_
_entity_poly.entity_id
_entity_poly.type
_entity_poly.pdbx_seq_one_letter_code
_entity_poly.pdbx_strand_id
1 'polypeptide(L)'
;MPTNHVAENVFGTIGTICWTLQIIPQLWKSWRSKSTEGLSASLVLIWGLSGVFLGTYAVVQNLNIPLIVQPQLFGALCMVSWIQCMHYGYKKSSRWCAAVLISLLVVSGAVEVGLVYAVRTPYERGEDGAKRATQFFGIISSIMIAAGLLPQYYDIYKRREVVGLSLLFISVDMAGGMCRNYLIARADPIRT
;
A
#
# COMPACT_ATOMS: atom_id res chain seq x y z
N MET A 1 24.47 20.88 4.95
CA MET A 1 23.67 21.63 3.95
C MET A 1 22.25 21.71 4.49
N PRO A 2 21.51 22.83 4.33
CA PRO A 2 20.12 22.85 4.76
C PRO A 2 19.37 21.76 3.98
N THR A 3 18.67 20.88 4.69
CA THR A 3 17.73 19.93 4.08
C THR A 3 16.79 20.72 3.18
N ASN A 4 16.91 20.53 1.87
CA ASN A 4 16.06 21.24 0.94
C ASN A 4 14.69 20.55 0.98
N HIS A 5 13.87 20.97 1.94
CA HIS A 5 12.53 20.44 2.19
C HIS A 5 11.68 20.35 0.90
N VAL A 6 11.97 21.20 -0.08
CA VAL A 6 11.35 21.15 -1.41
C VAL A 6 11.78 19.90 -2.19
N ALA A 7 13.07 19.56 -2.19
CA ALA A 7 13.57 18.36 -2.85
C ALA A 7 13.03 17.08 -2.19
N GLU A 8 13.05 16.99 -0.86
CA GLU A 8 12.47 15.85 -0.13
C GLU A 8 10.98 15.66 -0.43
N ASN A 9 10.20 16.76 -0.47
CA ASN A 9 8.79 16.71 -0.82
C ASN A 9 8.55 16.32 -2.29
N VAL A 10 9.34 16.84 -3.22
CA VAL A 10 9.21 16.53 -4.67
C VAL A 10 9.56 15.06 -4.92
N PHE A 11 10.69 14.58 -4.44
CA PHE A 11 11.10 13.19 -4.65
C PHE A 11 10.27 12.20 -3.83
N GLY A 12 9.87 12.56 -2.61
CA GLY A 12 8.92 11.79 -1.81
C GLY A 12 7.56 11.66 -2.51
N THR A 13 7.11 12.71 -3.20
CA THR A 13 5.90 12.69 -4.04
C THR A 13 6.07 11.81 -5.26
N ILE A 14 7.18 11.93 -6.00
CA ILE A 14 7.45 11.09 -7.18
C ILE A 14 7.53 9.61 -6.80
N GLY A 15 8.30 9.26 -5.76
CA GLY A 15 8.41 7.89 -5.28
C GLY A 15 7.06 7.33 -4.80
N THR A 16 6.21 8.19 -4.23
CA THR A 16 4.84 7.85 -3.83
C THR A 16 3.93 7.59 -5.02
N ILE A 17 4.00 8.40 -6.07
CA ILE A 17 3.24 8.20 -7.31
C ILE A 17 3.68 6.88 -7.97
N CYS A 18 4.99 6.67 -8.13
CA CYS A 18 5.52 5.43 -8.71
C CYS A 18 5.07 4.19 -7.93
N TRP A 19 5.13 4.24 -6.60
CA TRP A 19 4.72 3.13 -5.73
C TRP A 19 3.20 2.88 -5.78
N THR A 20 2.39 3.93 -5.91
CA THR A 20 0.93 3.78 -6.10
C THR A 20 0.60 3.04 -7.40
N LEU A 21 1.33 3.36 -8.48
CA LEU A 21 1.08 2.82 -9.81
C LEU A 21 1.68 1.42 -10.02
N GLN A 22 2.51 0.92 -9.11
CA GLN A 22 3.27 -0.32 -9.30
C GLN A 22 2.38 -1.54 -9.55
N ILE A 23 1.18 -1.58 -8.96
CA ILE A 23 0.26 -2.71 -9.06
C ILE A 23 -0.53 -2.73 -10.37
N ILE A 24 -0.56 -1.62 -11.11
CA ILE A 24 -1.30 -1.51 -12.38
C ILE A 24 -0.80 -2.53 -13.42
N PRO A 25 0.53 -2.67 -13.68
CA PRO A 25 1.05 -3.74 -14.52
C PRO A 25 0.55 -5.15 -14.13
N GLN A 26 0.46 -5.44 -12.83
CA GLN A 26 -0.01 -6.74 -12.35
C GLN A 26 -1.52 -6.93 -12.59
N LEU A 27 -2.33 -5.89 -12.37
CA LEU A 27 -3.75 -5.87 -12.70
C LEU A 27 -4.00 -6.09 -14.18
N TRP A 28 -3.22 -5.40 -15.02
CA TRP A 28 -3.34 -5.48 -16.47
C TRP A 28 -2.94 -6.86 -16.99
N LYS A 29 -1.81 -7.40 -16.50
CA LYS A 29 -1.37 -8.77 -16.80
C LYS A 29 -2.46 -9.78 -16.46
N SER A 30 -2.98 -9.73 -15.23
CA SER A 30 -4.03 -10.64 -14.74
C SER A 30 -5.32 -10.53 -15.56
N TRP A 31 -5.70 -9.31 -15.96
CA TRP A 31 -6.86 -9.09 -16.82
C TRP A 31 -6.64 -9.62 -18.25
N ARG A 32 -5.43 -9.49 -18.79
CA ARG A 32 -5.09 -9.92 -20.15
C ARG A 32 -4.92 -11.43 -20.27
N SER A 33 -4.26 -12.05 -19.29
CA SER A 33 -4.02 -13.50 -19.21
C SER A 33 -5.25 -14.28 -18.73
N LYS A 34 -6.22 -13.59 -18.09
CA LYS A 34 -7.36 -14.22 -17.39
C LYS A 34 -6.91 -15.27 -16.36
N SER A 35 -5.71 -15.10 -15.82
CA SER A 35 -5.09 -15.98 -14.84
C SER A 35 -4.29 -15.14 -13.85
N THR A 36 -4.45 -15.45 -12.57
CA THR A 36 -3.64 -14.88 -11.48
C THR A 36 -2.64 -15.91 -10.94
N GLU A 37 -2.29 -16.91 -11.74
CA GLU A 37 -1.26 -17.87 -11.36
C GLU A 37 0.02 -17.14 -10.96
N GLY A 38 0.60 -17.53 -9.81
CA GLY A 38 1.81 -16.92 -9.28
C GLY A 38 1.64 -15.67 -8.41
N LEU A 39 0.46 -15.03 -8.43
CA LEU A 39 0.14 -13.92 -7.53
C LEU A 39 -0.50 -14.45 -6.25
N SER A 40 0.11 -14.13 -5.11
CA SER A 40 -0.43 -14.50 -3.80
C SER A 40 -1.63 -13.62 -3.46
N ALA A 41 -2.83 -14.23 -3.37
CA ALA A 41 -4.03 -13.51 -2.96
C ALA A 41 -3.88 -12.90 -1.56
N SER A 42 -3.19 -13.58 -0.65
CA SER A 42 -2.94 -13.06 0.71
C SER A 42 -2.11 -11.79 0.71
N LEU A 43 -1.11 -11.67 -0.17
CA LEU A 43 -0.28 -10.46 -0.29
C LEU A 43 -1.14 -9.24 -0.61
N VAL A 44 -1.92 -9.31 -1.69
CA VAL A 44 -2.73 -8.17 -2.16
C VAL A 44 -3.89 -7.88 -1.19
N LEU A 45 -4.37 -8.87 -0.45
CA LEU A 45 -5.37 -8.62 0.61
C LEU A 45 -4.77 -7.87 1.78
N ILE A 46 -3.62 -8.31 2.31
CA ILE A 46 -2.96 -7.67 3.45
C ILE A 46 -2.57 -6.24 3.11
N TRP A 47 -2.03 -6.01 1.90
CA TRP A 47 -1.71 -4.68 1.39
C TRP A 47 -2.95 -3.80 1.18
N GLY A 48 -4.06 -4.38 0.72
CA GLY A 48 -5.33 -3.66 0.62
C GLY A 48 -5.83 -3.19 1.98
N LEU A 49 -5.77 -4.06 2.99
CA LEU A 49 -6.23 -3.75 4.35
C LEU A 49 -5.30 -2.78 5.10
N SER A 50 -3.99 -2.82 4.85
CA SER A 50 -3.04 -1.87 5.46
C SER A 50 -3.30 -0.43 5.01
N GLY A 51 -3.90 -0.25 3.82
CA GLY A 51 -4.31 1.05 3.30
C GLY A 51 -5.21 1.85 4.25
N VAL A 52 -6.09 1.18 5.01
CA VAL A 52 -6.99 1.83 6.00
C VAL A 52 -6.19 2.50 7.11
N PHE A 53 -5.20 1.80 7.66
CA PHE A 53 -4.36 2.34 8.74
C PHE A 53 -3.41 3.41 8.23
N LEU A 54 -2.81 3.20 7.04
CA LEU A 54 -1.94 4.21 6.42
C LEU A 54 -2.69 5.48 6.04
N GLY A 55 -3.91 5.34 5.51
CA GLY A 55 -4.81 6.44 5.17
C GLY A 55 -5.20 7.23 6.41
N THR A 56 -5.60 6.54 7.48
CA THR A 56 -5.89 7.17 8.77
C THR A 56 -4.70 7.98 9.27
N TYR A 57 -3.49 7.39 9.27
CA TYR A 57 -2.26 8.07 9.65
C TYR A 57 -2.00 9.32 8.80
N ALA A 58 -2.06 9.18 7.47
CA ALA A 58 -1.75 10.27 6.55
C ALA A 58 -2.73 11.45 6.66
N VAL A 59 -4.03 11.16 6.84
CA VAL A 59 -5.07 12.18 7.00
C VAL A 59 -4.94 12.88 8.35
N VAL A 60 -4.76 12.14 9.45
CA VAL A 60 -4.66 12.74 10.79
C VAL A 60 -3.37 13.56 10.95
N GLN A 61 -2.25 13.10 10.38
CA GLN A 61 -1.00 13.87 10.34
C GLN A 61 -1.05 15.06 9.36
N ASN A 62 -2.12 15.17 8.56
CA ASN A 62 -2.30 16.19 7.53
C ASN A 62 -1.08 16.31 6.60
N LEU A 63 -0.63 15.15 6.08
CA LEU A 63 0.50 15.08 5.16
C LEU A 63 0.16 15.72 3.81
N ASN A 64 1.18 15.92 2.97
CA ASN A 64 0.99 16.41 1.60
C ASN A 64 -0.06 15.58 0.85
N ILE A 65 -0.87 16.23 0.00
CA ILE A 65 -1.96 15.61 -0.77
C ILE A 65 -1.56 14.26 -1.42
N PRO A 66 -0.39 14.12 -2.07
CA PRO A 66 0.01 12.84 -2.66
C PRO A 66 0.12 11.69 -1.64
N LEU A 67 0.58 11.96 -0.42
CA LEU A 67 0.73 10.96 0.64
C LEU A 67 -0.61 10.57 1.27
N ILE A 68 -1.61 11.45 1.21
CA ILE A 68 -2.99 11.15 1.63
C ILE A 68 -3.69 10.29 0.56
N VAL A 69 -3.53 10.64 -0.72
CA VAL A 69 -4.20 9.96 -1.84
C VAL A 69 -3.59 8.58 -2.13
N GLN A 70 -2.29 8.42 -1.94
CA GLN A 70 -1.54 7.16 -2.15
C GLN A 70 -2.20 5.93 -1.49
N PRO A 71 -2.41 5.87 -0.16
CA PRO A 71 -2.96 4.69 0.49
C PRO A 71 -4.36 4.32 -0.01
N GLN A 72 -5.16 5.32 -0.40
CA GLN A 72 -6.51 5.11 -0.95
C GLN A 72 -6.45 4.41 -2.30
N LEU A 73 -5.65 4.96 -3.22
CA LEU A 73 -5.51 4.40 -4.55
C LEU A 73 -4.84 3.02 -4.50
N PHE A 74 -3.75 2.89 -3.76
CA PHE A 74 -3.04 1.63 -3.62
C PHE A 74 -3.91 0.54 -2.97
N GLY A 75 -4.62 0.89 -1.88
CA GLY A 75 -5.53 -0.03 -1.19
C GLY A 75 -6.66 -0.51 -2.10
N ALA A 76 -7.30 0.41 -2.84
CA ALA A 76 -8.36 0.07 -3.78
C ALA A 76 -7.86 -0.82 -4.92
N LEU A 77 -6.70 -0.51 -5.52
CA LEU A 77 -6.10 -1.34 -6.56
C LEU A 77 -5.73 -2.74 -6.05
N CYS A 78 -5.24 -2.84 -4.81
CA CYS A 78 -4.98 -4.12 -4.14
C CYS A 78 -6.26 -4.94 -3.97
N MET A 79 -7.38 -4.33 -3.55
CA MET A 79 -8.68 -5.01 -3.44
C MET A 79 -9.19 -5.50 -4.80
N VAL A 80 -9.01 -4.70 -5.86
CA VAL A 80 -9.32 -5.13 -7.24
C VAL A 80 -8.44 -6.31 -7.65
N SER A 81 -7.14 -6.26 -7.35
CA SER A 81 -6.21 -7.36 -7.61
C SER A 81 -6.63 -8.64 -6.89
N TRP A 82 -7.02 -8.52 -5.62
CA TRP A 82 -7.52 -9.64 -4.83
C TRP A 82 -8.79 -10.26 -5.44
N ILE A 83 -9.71 -9.43 -5.92
CA ILE A 83 -10.92 -9.91 -6.61
C ILE A 83 -10.59 -10.59 -7.93
N GLN A 84 -9.56 -10.13 -8.67
CA GLN A 84 -9.06 -10.86 -9.83
C GLN A 84 -8.54 -12.25 -9.42
N CYS A 85 -7.85 -12.38 -8.28
CA CYS A 85 -7.43 -13.68 -7.76
C CYS A 85 -8.63 -14.59 -7.44
N MET A 86 -9.68 -14.04 -6.82
CA MET A 86 -10.91 -14.80 -6.52
C MET A 86 -11.64 -15.24 -7.80
N HIS A 87 -11.71 -14.36 -8.81
CA HIS A 87 -12.43 -14.63 -10.04
C HIS A 87 -11.68 -15.60 -10.95
N TYR A 88 -10.40 -15.33 -11.24
CA TYR A 88 -9.61 -16.12 -12.19
C TYR A 88 -8.96 -17.34 -11.54
N GLY A 89 -8.47 -17.24 -10.30
CA GLY A 89 -7.83 -18.34 -9.58
C GLY A 89 -8.82 -19.31 -8.95
N TYR A 90 -9.75 -18.79 -8.14
CA TYR A 90 -10.73 -19.60 -7.40
C TYR A 90 -12.05 -19.82 -8.14
N LYS A 91 -12.16 -19.35 -9.39
CA LYS A 91 -13.34 -19.49 -10.26
C LYS A 91 -14.66 -19.05 -9.61
N LYS A 92 -14.61 -18.02 -8.75
CA LYS A 92 -15.81 -17.45 -8.12
C LYS A 92 -16.65 -16.67 -9.13
N SER A 93 -17.97 -16.65 -8.93
CA SER A 93 -18.91 -15.98 -9.84
C SER A 93 -18.72 -14.47 -9.86
N SER A 94 -18.90 -13.84 -11.02
CA SER A 94 -18.68 -12.39 -11.18
C SER A 94 -19.59 -11.53 -10.29
N ARG A 95 -20.81 -11.99 -10.01
CA ARG A 95 -21.75 -11.30 -9.09
C ARG A 95 -21.25 -11.33 -7.64
N TRP A 96 -20.73 -12.47 -7.20
CA TRP A 96 -20.12 -12.59 -5.88
C TRP A 96 -18.87 -11.70 -5.78
N CYS A 97 -18.02 -11.72 -6.81
CA CYS A 97 -16.83 -10.86 -6.87
C CYS A 97 -17.19 -9.37 -6.80
N ALA A 98 -18.19 -8.91 -7.54
CA ALA A 98 -18.64 -7.53 -7.50
C ALA A 98 -19.19 -7.16 -6.11
N ALA A 99 -20.04 -8.02 -5.54
CA ALA A 99 -20.61 -7.79 -4.21
C ALA A 99 -19.52 -7.71 -3.13
N VAL A 100 -18.55 -8.63 -3.14
CA VAL A 100 -17.45 -8.62 -2.16
C VAL A 100 -16.52 -7.43 -2.36
N LEU A 101 -16.22 -7.03 -3.60
CA LEU A 101 -15.42 -5.84 -3.87
C LEU A 101 -16.07 -4.59 -3.28
N ILE A 102 -17.37 -4.38 -3.56
CA ILE A 102 -18.12 -3.23 -3.06
C ILE A 102 -18.17 -3.26 -1.53
N SER A 103 -18.47 -4.41 -0.94
CA SER A 103 -18.49 -4.56 0.51
C SER A 103 -17.13 -4.26 1.14
N LEU A 104 -16.03 -4.74 0.57
CA LEU A 104 -14.68 -4.46 1.07
C LEU A 104 -14.37 -2.97 1.00
N LEU A 105 -14.62 -2.32 -0.14
CA LEU A 105 -14.36 -0.89 -0.31
C LEU A 105 -15.21 -0.04 0.65
N VAL A 106 -16.49 -0.35 0.80
CA VAL A 106 -17.40 0.37 1.71
C VAL A 106 -16.99 0.18 3.16
N VAL A 107 -16.72 -1.06 3.58
CA VAL A 107 -16.30 -1.35 4.96
C VAL A 107 -14.96 -0.70 5.26
N SER A 108 -13.97 -0.83 4.38
CA SER A 108 -12.66 -0.20 4.58
C SER A 108 -12.76 1.32 4.64
N GLY A 109 -13.53 1.94 3.75
CA GLY A 109 -13.77 3.39 3.78
C GLY A 109 -14.51 3.85 5.03
N ALA A 110 -15.54 3.11 5.46
CA ALA A 110 -16.29 3.42 6.68
C ALA A 110 -15.41 3.29 7.94
N VAL A 111 -14.60 2.24 8.02
CA VAL A 111 -13.64 2.03 9.12
C VAL A 111 -12.61 3.15 9.13
N GLU A 112 -12.02 3.50 7.98
CA GLU A 112 -11.05 4.58 7.90
C GLU A 112 -11.66 5.92 8.37
N VAL A 113 -12.82 6.28 7.83
CA VAL A 113 -13.52 7.51 8.24
C VAL A 113 -13.81 7.50 9.73
N GLY A 114 -14.28 6.38 10.28
CA GLY A 114 -14.51 6.22 11.72
C GLY A 114 -13.24 6.43 12.56
N LEU A 115 -12.12 5.83 12.15
CA LEU A 115 -10.83 5.98 12.83
C LEU A 115 -10.30 7.42 12.74
N VAL A 116 -10.42 8.06 11.58
CA VAL A 116 -10.02 9.46 11.37
C VAL A 116 -10.82 10.36 12.29
N TYR A 117 -12.15 10.28 12.30
CA TYR A 117 -12.97 11.13 13.17
C TYR A 117 -12.72 10.87 14.66
N ALA A 118 -12.46 9.61 15.04
CA ALA A 118 -12.17 9.26 16.43
C ALA A 118 -10.86 9.87 16.93
N VAL A 119 -9.82 9.95 16.08
CA VAL A 119 -8.47 10.36 16.50
C VAL A 119 -8.15 11.82 16.14
N ARG A 120 -8.78 12.39 15.11
CA ARG A 120 -8.47 13.74 14.62
C ARG A 120 -8.72 14.82 15.66
N THR A 121 -9.90 14.86 16.27
CA THR A 121 -10.23 15.88 17.27
C THR A 121 -9.28 15.88 18.47
N PRO A 122 -8.99 14.74 19.15
CA PRO A 122 -8.03 14.75 20.24
C PRO A 122 -6.58 14.98 19.77
N TYR A 123 -6.24 14.63 18.53
CA TYR A 123 -4.93 14.94 17.94
C TYR A 123 -4.73 16.46 17.75
N GLU A 124 -5.74 17.17 17.23
CA GLU A 124 -5.71 18.63 17.05
C GLU A 124 -5.65 19.38 18.38
N ARG A 125 -6.21 18.81 19.46
CA ARG A 125 -6.08 19.33 20.84
C ARG A 125 -4.70 19.10 21.44
N GLY A 126 -3.83 18.35 20.76
CA GLY A 126 -2.49 18.05 21.22
C GLY A 126 -2.42 16.96 22.28
N GLU A 127 -3.48 16.17 22.47
CA GLU A 127 -3.53 15.09 23.46
C GLU A 127 -2.50 13.99 23.13
N ASP A 128 -1.68 13.62 24.11
CA ASP A 128 -0.61 12.64 23.89
C ASP A 128 -1.14 11.24 23.57
N GLY A 129 -2.34 10.90 24.04
CA GLY A 129 -3.04 9.66 23.68
C GLY A 129 -3.32 9.56 22.17
N ALA A 130 -3.77 10.65 21.55
CA ALA A 130 -4.07 10.68 20.12
C ALA A 130 -2.81 10.69 19.25
N LYS A 131 -1.73 11.34 19.71
CA LYS A 131 -0.42 11.24 19.03
C LYS A 131 0.08 9.79 19.00
N ARG A 132 0.01 9.08 20.13
CA ARG A 132 0.37 7.66 20.22
C ARG A 132 -0.51 6.78 19.34
N ALA A 133 -1.83 7.02 19.32
CA ALA A 133 -2.75 6.31 18.45
C ALA A 133 -2.43 6.52 16.96
N THR A 134 -2.11 7.77 16.58
CA THR A 134 -1.72 8.08 15.20
C THR A 134 -0.43 7.38 14.82
N GLN A 135 0.60 7.43 15.68
CA GLN A 135 1.85 6.70 15.47
C GLN A 135 1.63 5.19 15.36
N PHE A 136 0.74 4.63 16.19
CA PHE A 136 0.36 3.23 16.12
C PHE A 136 -0.19 2.85 14.74
N PHE A 137 -1.07 3.65 14.14
CA PHE A 137 -1.60 3.38 12.79
C PHE A 137 -0.51 3.37 11.71
N GLY A 138 0.47 4.28 11.81
CA GLY A 138 1.63 4.28 10.91
C GLY A 138 2.50 3.03 11.08
N ILE A 139 2.77 2.62 12.32
CA ILE A 139 3.59 1.44 12.64
C ILE A 139 2.89 0.15 12.19
N ILE A 140 1.62 -0.04 12.55
CA ILE A 140 0.89 -1.26 12.22
C ILE A 140 0.74 -1.42 10.70
N SER A 141 0.46 -0.32 9.99
CA SER A 141 0.45 -0.33 8.52
C SER A 141 1.79 -0.79 7.95
N SER A 142 2.90 -0.25 8.45
CA SER A 142 4.24 -0.60 7.97
C SER A 142 4.55 -2.09 8.21
N ILE A 143 4.17 -2.61 9.38
CA ILE A 143 4.29 -4.04 9.71
C ILE A 143 3.44 -4.88 8.76
N MET A 144 2.20 -4.48 8.48
CA MET A 144 1.32 -5.20 7.57
C MET A 144 1.85 -5.22 6.13
N ILE A 145 2.36 -4.10 5.63
CA ILE A 145 2.96 -4.05 4.29
C ILE A 145 4.15 -5.01 4.20
N ALA A 146 5.04 -5.00 5.20
CA ALA A 146 6.17 -5.92 5.24
C ALA A 146 5.73 -7.38 5.38
N ALA A 147 4.78 -7.68 6.27
CA ALA A 147 4.23 -9.02 6.46
C ALA A 147 3.48 -9.53 5.23
N GLY A 148 2.86 -8.64 4.46
CA GLY A 148 2.16 -8.96 3.20
C GLY A 148 3.07 -9.55 2.14
N LEU A 149 4.38 -9.32 2.21
CA LEU A 149 5.36 -9.95 1.32
C LEU A 149 5.63 -11.42 1.69
N LEU A 150 5.42 -11.83 2.94
CA LEU A 150 5.75 -13.17 3.42
C LEU A 150 4.99 -14.29 2.68
N PRO A 151 3.67 -14.21 2.46
CA PRO A 151 2.94 -15.21 1.67
C PRO A 151 3.50 -15.38 0.27
N GLN A 152 3.88 -14.27 -0.38
CA GLN A 152 4.44 -14.33 -1.73
C GLN A 152 5.83 -14.95 -1.76
N TYR A 153 6.69 -14.64 -0.79
CA TYR A 153 7.99 -15.31 -0.67
C TYR A 153 7.85 -16.80 -0.37
N TYR A 154 6.88 -17.18 0.46
CA TYR A 154 6.58 -18.58 0.71
C TYR A 154 6.10 -19.30 -0.55
N ASP A 155 5.22 -18.69 -1.35
CA ASP A 155 4.74 -19.25 -2.61
C ASP A 155 5.89 -19.44 -3.62
N ILE A 156 6.80 -18.47 -3.72
CA ILE A 156 8.01 -18.56 -4.55
C ILE A 156 8.92 -19.70 -4.07
N TYR A 157 9.18 -19.77 -2.77
CA TYR A 157 10.03 -20.82 -2.18
C TYR A 157 9.47 -22.22 -2.45
N LYS A 158 8.15 -22.41 -2.27
CA LYS A 158 7.48 -23.69 -2.49
C LYS A 158 7.44 -24.10 -3.96
N ARG A 159 7.21 -23.16 -4.87
CA ARG A 159 7.12 -23.43 -6.31
C ARG A 159 8.47 -23.52 -7.00
N ARG A 160 9.56 -23.10 -6.33
CA ARG A 160 10.94 -23.05 -6.86
C ARG A 160 11.10 -22.25 -8.16
N GLU A 161 10.08 -21.49 -8.56
CA GLU A 161 10.04 -20.70 -9.78
C GLU A 161 9.26 -19.41 -9.54
N VAL A 162 9.70 -18.31 -10.16
CA VAL A 162 8.98 -17.02 -10.16
C VAL A 162 8.00 -17.00 -11.32
N VAL A 163 7.03 -17.93 -11.32
CA VAL A 163 5.97 -17.95 -12.34
C VAL A 163 4.94 -16.87 -12.00
N GLY A 164 4.48 -16.11 -12.99
CA GLY A 164 3.22 -15.36 -12.87
C GLY A 164 3.28 -13.94 -12.31
N LEU A 165 4.32 -13.55 -11.58
CA LEU A 165 4.56 -12.15 -11.17
C LEU A 165 4.93 -11.25 -12.37
N SER A 166 4.47 -10.00 -12.37
CA SER A 166 4.89 -9.00 -13.36
C SER A 166 6.29 -8.49 -13.02
N LEU A 167 7.26 -8.72 -13.91
CA LEU A 167 8.62 -8.18 -13.75
C LEU A 167 8.62 -6.64 -13.70
N LEU A 168 7.63 -6.01 -14.36
CA LEU A 168 7.43 -4.57 -14.30
C LEU A 168 6.90 -4.11 -12.92
N PHE A 169 6.07 -4.93 -12.27
CA PHE A 169 5.66 -4.66 -10.88
C PHE A 169 6.87 -4.70 -9.94
N ILE A 170 7.72 -5.73 -10.07
CA ILE A 170 8.92 -5.88 -9.25
C ILE A 170 9.90 -4.73 -9.51
N SER A 171 10.13 -4.37 -10.77
CA SER A 171 11.08 -3.29 -11.10
C SER A 171 10.59 -1.91 -10.64
N VAL A 172 9.29 -1.63 -10.69
CA VAL A 172 8.72 -0.37 -10.19
C VAL A 172 8.74 -0.32 -8.65
N ASP A 173 8.44 -1.43 -7.97
CA ASP A 173 8.55 -1.53 -6.50
C ASP A 173 10.00 -1.32 -6.03
N MET A 174 10.96 -1.98 -6.69
CA MET A 174 12.39 -1.78 -6.42
C MET A 174 12.86 -0.36 -6.73
N ALA A 175 12.43 0.24 -7.84
CA ALA A 175 12.77 1.62 -8.19
C ALA A 175 12.22 2.63 -7.17
N GLY A 176 10.98 2.43 -6.70
CA GLY A 176 10.37 3.24 -5.64
C GLY A 176 11.15 3.17 -4.32
N GLY A 177 11.61 1.98 -3.93
CA GLY A 177 12.47 1.79 -2.76
C GLY A 177 13.84 2.45 -2.90
N MET A 178 14.49 2.31 -4.06
CA MET A 178 15.80 2.93 -4.32
C MET A 178 15.72 4.46 -4.35
N CYS A 179 14.69 5.05 -4.95
CA CYS A 179 14.50 6.50 -4.95
C CYS A 179 14.30 7.07 -3.53
N ARG A 180 13.57 6.36 -2.65
CA ARG A 180 13.44 6.76 -1.23
C ARG A 180 14.78 6.67 -0.48
N ASN A 181 15.55 5.60 -0.69
CA ASN A 181 16.79 5.35 0.06
C ASN A 181 17.98 6.19 -0.40
N TYR A 182 18.07 6.51 -1.70
CA TYR A 182 19.16 7.32 -2.26
C TYR A 182 19.20 8.75 -1.70
N LEU A 183 18.08 9.28 -1.21
CA LEU A 183 17.99 10.60 -0.59
C LEU A 183 18.39 10.61 0.88
N ILE A 184 18.04 9.57 1.64
CA ILE A 184 18.50 9.41 3.04
C ILE A 184 20.03 9.34 3.07
N ALA A 185 20.63 8.60 2.14
CA ALA A 185 22.09 8.51 2.02
C ALA A 185 22.78 9.83 1.62
N ARG A 186 22.04 10.81 1.08
CA ARG A 186 22.57 12.14 0.72
C ARG A 186 22.24 13.23 1.75
N ALA A 187 21.34 12.95 2.68
CA ALA A 187 20.97 13.80 3.80
C ALA A 187 21.90 13.63 5.02
N ASP A 188 22.82 12.65 4.99
CA ASP A 188 23.84 12.39 6.01
C ASP A 188 25.21 12.97 5.58
N PRO A 189 25.52 14.26 5.84
CA PRO A 189 26.91 14.64 6.06
C PRO A 189 27.24 14.36 7.52
N ILE A 190 28.32 13.62 7.76
CA ILE A 190 28.98 13.33 9.04
C ILE A 190 28.69 11.93 9.62
N ARG A 191 29.31 10.92 8.99
CA ARG A 191 30.09 9.93 9.75
C ARG A 191 31.54 9.96 9.26
N THR A 192 32.32 10.83 9.89
CA THR A 192 33.77 10.67 10.11
C THR A 192 33.99 10.85 11.59
#